data_AF-A0A160T665-F1
#
_entry.id   AF-A0A160T665-F1
#
_cell.length_a   1.000
_cell.length_b   1.000
_cell.length_c   1.000
_cell.angle_alpha   90.00
_cell.angle_beta   90.00
_cell.angle_gamma   90.00
#
_symmetry.space_group_name_H-M   'P 1'
#
loop_
_entity.id
_entity.type
_entity.pdbx_description
1 polymer ?
#
loop_
_entity_poly.entity_id
_entity_poly.type
_entity_poly.pdbx_seq_one_letter_code
_entity_poly.pdbx_strand_id
1 'polypeptide(L)' 'MIQTIVRAKAIVQSEGQIAITDPALHVGEEVEVLILLPEHSPEPKLSLLDVLNSAGDHRLFKTAEEVDQYIREERDSWDF' A
#
# COMPACT_ATOMS: atom_id res chain seq x y z
N MET A 1 -16.45 -35.89 11.53
CA MET A 1 -17.35 -34.72 11.54
C MET A 1 -17.18 -34.06 10.18
N ILE A 2 -18.23 -33.97 9.37
CA ILE A 2 -18.16 -33.36 8.04
C ILE A 2 -18.63 -31.92 8.20
N GLN A 3 -17.79 -30.95 7.82
CA GLN A 3 -18.13 -29.53 7.84
C GLN A 3 -18.33 -29.05 6.40
N THR A 4 -19.45 -28.36 6.16
CA THR A 4 -19.73 -27.72 4.87
C THR A 4 -19.16 -26.30 4.89
N ILE A 5 -18.34 -25.94 3.91
CA ILE A 5 -17.77 -24.60 3.79
C ILE A 5 -18.50 -23.86 2.67
N VAL A 6 -19.08 -22.71 3.01
CA VAL A 6 -19.68 -21.78 2.05
C VAL A 6 -18.68 -20.66 1.76
N ARG A 7 -18.24 -20.53 0.50
CA ARG A 7 -17.38 -19.42 0.06
C ARG A 7 -18.17 -18.49 -0.87
N ALA A 8 -18.61 -17.36 -0.32
CA ALA A 8 -19.35 -16.34 -1.07
C ALA A 8 -18.53 -15.05 -1.18
N LYS A 9 -18.74 -14.31 -2.28
CA LYS A 9 -18.32 -12.90 -2.38
C LYS A 9 -19.52 -12.03 -2.02
N ALA A 10 -19.33 -11.10 -1.11
CA ALA A 10 -20.35 -10.14 -0.73
C ALA A 10 -19.75 -8.73 -0.73
N ILE A 11 -20.60 -7.75 -1.02
CA ILE A 11 -20.26 -6.34 -0.96
C ILE A 11 -20.74 -5.81 0.39
N VAL A 12 -19.86 -5.10 1.09
CA VAL A 12 -20.22 -4.43 2.35
C VAL A 12 -21.17 -3.27 2.04
N GLN A 13 -22.36 -3.31 2.63
CA GLN A 13 -23.40 -2.30 2.49
C GLN A 13 -23.18 -1.13 3.47
N SER A 14 -24.09 -0.16 3.49
CA SER A 14 -24.09 0.91 4.50
C SER A 14 -24.06 0.32 5.91
N GLU A 15 -23.40 1.03 6.84
CA GLU A 15 -23.24 0.61 8.23
C GLU A 15 -22.44 -0.71 8.42
N GLY A 16 -21.68 -1.15 7.41
CA GLY A 16 -20.84 -2.34 7.52
C GLY A 16 -21.61 -3.67 7.42
N GLN A 17 -22.87 -3.63 6.97
CA GLN A 17 -23.71 -4.84 6.86
C GLN A 17 -23.28 -5.70 5.66
N ILE A 18 -23.35 -7.02 5.81
CA ILE A 18 -23.05 -8.00 4.75
C ILE A 18 -24.24 -8.96 4.64
N ALA A 19 -24.77 -9.13 3.43
CA ALA A 19 -25.83 -10.10 3.16
C ALA A 19 -25.26 -11.28 2.36
N ILE A 20 -25.46 -12.49 2.87
CA ILE A 20 -25.04 -13.75 2.24
C ILE A 20 -26.28 -14.61 2.04
N THR A 21 -26.53 -15.03 0.80
CA THR A 21 -27.63 -15.95 0.45
C THR A 21 -27.00 -17.18 -0.19
N ASP A 22 -27.12 -18.33 0.46
CA ASP A 22 -26.59 -19.60 -0.04
C ASP A 22 -27.56 -20.76 0.31
N PRO A 23 -27.85 -21.69 -0.62
CA PRO A 23 -28.74 -22.82 -0.36
C PRO A 23 -28.29 -23.78 0.76
N ALA A 24 -27.01 -23.76 1.12
CA ALA A 24 -26.49 -24.60 2.21
C ALA A 24 -26.80 -24.03 3.60
N LEU A 25 -27.33 -22.81 3.70
CA LEU A 25 -27.68 -22.15 4.97
C LEU A 25 -29.14 -22.42 5.32
N HIS A 26 -29.35 -23.22 6.36
CA HIS A 26 -30.69 -23.57 6.83
C HIS A 26 -31.12 -22.70 8.02
N VAL A 27 -32.43 -22.48 8.14
CA VAL A 27 -32.99 -21.68 9.23
C VAL A 27 -32.72 -22.36 10.58
N GLY A 28 -32.18 -21.61 11.54
CA GLY A 28 -31.89 -22.09 12.89
C GLY A 28 -30.54 -22.79 13.05
N GLU A 29 -29.75 -22.90 11.98
CA GLU A 29 -28.40 -23.44 12.03
C GLU A 29 -27.42 -22.39 12.58
N GLU A 30 -26.62 -22.78 13.59
CA GLU A 30 -25.53 -21.96 14.10
C GLU A 30 -24.32 -22.11 13.15
N VAL A 31 -23.77 -20.98 12.69
CA VAL A 31 -22.66 -20.95 11.73
C VAL A 31 -21.54 -20.05 12.22
N GLU A 32 -20.30 -20.42 11.91
CA GLU A 32 -19.11 -19.58 12.09
C GLU A 32 -18.85 -18.76 10.82
N VAL A 33 -18.58 -17.46 10.97
CA VAL A 33 -18.37 -16.55 9.84
C VAL A 33 -16.94 -16.06 9.82
N LEU A 34 -16.21 -16.35 8.74
CA LEU A 34 -14.88 -15.81 8.46
C LEU A 34 -14.96 -14.76 7.33
N ILE A 35 -14.60 -13.51 7.64
CA ILE A 35 -14.61 -12.40 6.69
C ILE A 35 -13.18 -12.12 6.24
N LEU A 36 -12.91 -12.28 4.93
CA LEU A 36 -11.66 -11.89 4.32
C LEU A 36 -11.86 -10.56 3.59
N LEU A 37 -11.29 -9.48 4.12
CA LEU A 37 -11.23 -8.21 3.43
C LEU A 37 -10.15 -8.27 2.34
N PRO A 38 -10.41 -7.71 1.14
CA PRO A 38 -9.35 -7.55 0.17
C PRO A 38 -8.26 -6.67 0.78
N GLU A 39 -7.00 -6.97 0.48
CA GLU A 39 -5.92 -6.04 0.78
C GLU A 39 -6.21 -4.74 0.01
N HIS A 40 -6.64 -3.71 0.74
CA HIS A 40 -6.52 -2.35 0.25
C HIS A 40 -5.03 -2.18 0.03
N SER A 41 -4.62 -2.07 -1.25
CA SER A 41 -3.24 -1.73 -1.54
C SER A 41 -2.91 -0.51 -0.69
N PRO A 42 -1.90 -0.57 0.20
CA PRO A 42 -1.47 0.62 0.92
C PRO A 42 -1.20 1.68 -0.14
N GLU A 43 -1.49 2.93 0.21
CA GLU A 43 -1.34 4.16 -0.57
C GLU A 43 -0.45 4.01 -1.81
N PRO A 44 -0.85 4.55 -2.97
CA PRO A 44 -0.16 4.32 -4.24
C PRO A 44 1.34 4.42 -4.03
N LYS A 45 2.06 3.31 -4.28
CA LYS A 45 3.51 3.26 -4.13
C LYS A 45 4.08 4.41 -4.97
N LEU A 46 4.46 5.50 -4.31
CA LEU A 46 5.03 6.64 -4.99
C LEU A 46 6.31 6.16 -5.65
N SER A 47 6.43 6.38 -6.97
CA SER A 47 7.70 6.14 -7.64
C SER A 47 8.76 6.98 -6.96
N LEU A 48 9.94 6.41 -6.70
CA LEU A 48 11.09 7.19 -6.24
C LEU A 48 11.37 8.38 -7.16
N LEU A 49 11.10 8.22 -8.46
CA LEU A 49 11.21 9.32 -9.43
C LEU A 49 10.18 10.43 -9.17
N ASP A 50 8.94 10.08 -8.81
CA ASP A 50 7.90 11.07 -8.50
C ASP A 50 8.24 11.85 -7.23
N VAL A 51 8.81 11.18 -6.23
CA VAL A 51 9.30 11.82 -5.00
C VAL A 51 10.44 12.79 -5.32
N LEU A 52 11.43 12.36 -6.12
CA LEU A 52 12.55 13.22 -6.54
C LEU A 52 12.08 14.41 -7.38
N ASN A 53 11.07 14.23 -8.23
CA ASN A 53 10.48 15.30 -9.03
C ASN A 53 9.69 16.29 -8.15
N SER A 54 9.00 15.82 -7.11
CA SER A 54 8.27 16.67 -6.17
C SER A 54 9.18 17.53 -5.27
N ALA A 55 10.46 17.15 -5.11
CA ALA A 55 11.42 17.89 -4.29
C ALA A 55 11.69 19.30 -4.85
N GLY A 56 11.44 19.54 -6.14
CA GLY A 56 11.49 20.86 -6.77
C GLY A 56 12.75 21.66 -6.41
N ASP A 57 12.55 22.78 -5.72
CA ASP A 57 13.60 23.71 -5.29
C ASP A 57 14.31 23.37 -3.98
N HIS A 58 13.86 22.34 -3.27
CA HIS A 58 14.45 21.92 -2.00
C HIS A 58 15.76 21.12 -2.17
N ARG A 59 16.20 20.91 -3.41
CA ARG A 59 17.48 20.25 -3.70
C ARG A 59 18.62 21.27 -3.64
N LEU A 60 19.60 20.97 -2.79
CA LEU A 60 20.85 21.74 -2.64
C LEU A 60 21.65 21.79 -3.95
N PHE A 61 21.64 20.69 -4.71
CA PHE A 61 22.27 20.58 -6.03
C PHE A 61 21.23 20.15 -7.06
N LYS A 62 21.27 20.75 -8.24
CA LYS A 62 20.33 20.50 -9.34
C LYS A 62 20.86 19.44 -10.31
N THR A 63 22.19 19.30 -10.41
CA THR A 63 22.83 18.34 -11.32
C THR A 63 23.92 17.52 -10.62
N ALA A 64 24.33 16.43 -11.26
CA ALA A 64 25.42 15.60 -10.75
C ALA A 64 26.77 16.34 -10.83
N GLU A 65 26.95 17.17 -11.85
CA GLU A 65 28.17 17.95 -12.06
C GLU A 65 28.40 18.97 -10.94
N GLU A 66 27.33 19.59 -10.42
CA GLU A 66 27.40 20.49 -9.26
C GLU A 66 27.86 19.75 -8.00
N VAL A 67 27.36 18.52 -7.79
CA VAL A 67 27.80 17.65 -6.68
C VAL A 67 29.27 17.29 -6.85
N ASP A 68 29.68 16.87 -8.05
CA ASP A 68 31.06 16.48 -8.33
C ASP A 68 32.03 17.66 -8.20
N GLN A 69 31.60 18.87 -8.57
CA GLN A 69 32.39 20.08 -8.37
C GLN A 69 32.55 20.37 -6.87
N TYR A 70 31.45 20.39 -6.11
CA TYR A 70 31.49 20.63 -4.67
C TYR A 70 32.41 19.65 -3.93
N ILE A 71 32.30 18.35 -4.24
CA ILE A 71 33.14 17.32 -3.61
C ILE A 71 34.64 17.50 -3.96
N ARG A 72 34.96 17.93 -5.18
CA ARG A 72 36.36 18.21 -5.57
C ARG A 72 36.91 19.41 -4.81
N GLU A 73 36.15 20.50 -4.75
CA GLU A 73 36.55 21.71 -4.03
C GLU A 73 36.78 21.43 -2.53
N GLU A 74 35.89 20.67 -1.89
CA GLU A 74 36.06 20.25 -0.50
C GLU A 74 37.34 19.42 -0.31
N ARG A 75 37.63 18.47 -1.20
CA ARG A 75 38.84 17.64 -1.11
C ARG A 75 40.12 18.44 -1.31
N ASP A 76 40.15 19.30 -2.32
CA ASP A 76 41.30 20.16 -2.62
C ASP A 76 41.58 21.12 -1.45
N SER A 77 40.54 21.51 -0.70
CA SER A 77 40.68 22.32 0.52
C SER A 77 41.30 21.59 1.72
N TRP A 78 41.45 20.27 1.66
CA TRP A 78 42.04 19.46 2.74
C TRP A 78 43.50 19.07 2.48
N ASP A 79 43.96 19.18 1.23
CA ASP A 79 45.34 18.89 0.81
C ASP A 79 46.27 20.12 1.03
N PHE A 80 46.31 20.63 2.27
CA PHE A 80 47.24 21.65 2.76
C PHE A 80 48.58 21.07 3.25
#